data_AF-A0A0U5JWS5-F1
#
_entry.id   AF-A0A0U5JWS5-F1
#
_cell.length_a   1.000
_cell.length_b   1.000
_cell.length_c   1.000
_cell.angle_alpha   90.00
_cell.angle_beta   90.00
_cell.angle_gamma   90.00
#
_symmetry.space_group_name_H-M   'P 1'
#
loop_
_entity.id
_entity.type
_entity.pdbx_description
1 polymer ?
#
loop_
_entity_poly.entity_id
_entity_poly.type
_entity_poly.pdbx_seq_one_letter_code
_entity_poly.pdbx_strand_id
1 'polypeptide(L)' 'MLRRFIPKGQPIEEISDDELIQINWYLNSRPLKCLNWRSPIEIFLLNLRH' A
#
# COMPACT_ATOMS: atom_id res chain seq x y z
N MET A 1 7.84 -5.27 -0.68
CA MET A 1 6.66 -4.65 -1.32
C MET A 1 7.02 -3.30 -1.93
N LEU A 2 7.55 -2.35 -1.15
CA LEU A 2 7.94 -1.01 -1.63
C LEU A 2 8.92 -1.02 -2.82
N ARG A 3 9.97 -1.84 -2.78
CA ARG A 3 10.96 -1.94 -3.88
C ARG A 3 10.39 -2.40 -5.23
N ARG A 4 9.15 -2.88 -5.30
CA ARG A 4 8.49 -3.21 -6.58
C ARG A 4 8.06 -1.96 -7.36
N PHE A 5 7.92 -0.82 -6.67
CA PHE A 5 7.53 0.46 -7.26
C PHE A 5 8.74 1.36 -7.55
N ILE A 6 9.91 1.02 -7.01
CA ILE A 6 11.14 1.79 -7.16
C ILE A 6 12.00 1.13 -8.25
N PRO A 7 12.33 1.84 -9.34
CA PRO A 7 13.28 1.41 -10.35
C PRO A 7 14.58 0.84 -9.77
N LYS A 8 15.18 -0.12 -10.48
CA LYS A 8 16.49 -0.65 -10.09
C LYS A 8 17.53 0.46 -10.18
N GLY A 9 18.43 0.52 -9.20
CA GLY A 9 19.47 1.54 -9.11
C GLY A 9 19.00 2.87 -8.50
N GLN A 10 17.70 3.12 -8.35
CA GLN A 10 17.21 4.30 -7.65
C GLN A 10 17.31 4.10 -6.11
N PRO A 11 17.94 5.04 -5.39
CA PRO A 11 17.91 5.11 -3.93
C PRO A 11 16.48 5.29 -3.41
N ILE A 12 16.20 4.78 -2.21
CA ILE A 12 14.85 4.89 -1.62
C ILE A 12 14.60 6.32 -1.13
N GLU A 13 15.68 6.97 -0.71
CA GLU A 13 15.73 8.33 -0.18
C GLU A 13 15.36 9.39 -1.24
N GLU A 14 15.42 9.03 -2.53
CA GLU A 14 15.04 9.90 -3.65
C GLU A 14 13.54 9.82 -4.00
N ILE A 15 12.77 8.94 -3.33
CA ILE A 15 11.32 8.86 -3.54
C ILE A 15 10.64 10.00 -2.79
N SER A 16 9.80 10.74 -3.50
CA SER A 16 9.03 11.85 -2.92
C SER A 16 7.95 11.35 -1.96
N ASP A 17 7.54 12.21 -1.03
CA ASP A 17 6.44 11.90 -0.10
C ASP A 17 5.14 11.59 -0.86
N ASP A 18 4.85 12.29 -1.95
CA ASP A 18 3.66 12.04 -2.77
C ASP A 18 3.68 10.65 -3.41
N GLU A 19 4.83 10.20 -3.92
CA GLU A 19 5.00 8.84 -4.43
C GLU A 19 4.86 7.81 -3.32
N LEU A 20 5.42 8.07 -2.13
CA LEU A 20 5.24 7.20 -0.97
C LEU A 20 3.77 7.08 -0.56
N ILE A 21 3.02 8.20 -0.57
CA ILE A 21 1.59 8.23 -0.29
C ILE A 21 0.84 7.37 -1.32
N GLN A 22 1.14 7.52 -2.61
CA GLN A 22 0.50 6.73 -3.67
C GLN A 22 0.78 5.23 -3.53
N ILE A 23 2.03 4.85 -3.23
CA ILE A 23 2.40 3.45 -3.01
C ILE A 23 1.69 2.91 -1.77
N ASN A 24 1.64 3.69 -0.68
CA ASN A 24 0.95 3.32 0.54
C ASN A 24 -0.54 3.09 0.29
N TRP A 25 -1.21 3.97 -0.45
CA TRP A 25 -2.60 3.79 -0.87
C TRP A 25 -2.78 2.51 -1.67
N TYR A 26 -1.96 2.31 -2.71
CA TYR A 26 -2.01 1.10 -3.54
C TYR A 26 -1.90 -0.17 -2.70
N LEU A 27 -0.95 -0.22 -1.76
CA LEU A 27 -0.73 -1.41 -0.92
C LEU A 27 -1.90 -1.66 0.03
N ASN A 28 -2.42 -0.61 0.67
CA ASN A 28 -3.47 -0.75 1.68
C ASN A 28 -4.86 -0.96 1.08
N SER A 29 -5.11 -0.52 -0.15
CA SER A 29 -6.39 -0.67 -0.84
C SER A 29 -6.42 -1.85 -1.80
N ARG A 30 -5.32 -2.60 -1.98
CA ARG A 30 -5.25 -3.67 -2.98
C ARG A 30 -6.23 -4.79 -2.62
N PRO A 31 -7.25 -5.06 -3.46
CA PRO A 31 -8.19 -6.13 -3.18
C PRO A 31 -7.54 -7.50 -3.41
N LEU A 32 -7.70 -8.42 -2.45
CA LEU A 32 -7.25 -9.82 -2.53
C LEU A 32 -8.45 -10.76 -2.69
N LYS A 33 -9.37 -10.39 -3.61
CA LYS A 33 -10.68 -11.04 -3.80
C LYS A 33 -10.58 -12.52 -4.19
N CYS A 34 -9.56 -12.92 -4.94
CA CYS A 34 -9.35 -14.33 -5.30
C CYS A 34 -9.03 -15.23 -4.08
N LEU A 35 -8.73 -14.65 -2.93
CA LEU A 35 -8.51 -15.34 -1.66
C LEU A 35 -9.65 -15.10 -0.65
N ASN A 36 -10.72 -14.38 -1.04
CA ASN A 36 -11.76 -13.88 -0.14
C ASN A 36 -11.20 -13.09 1.06
N TRP A 37 -10.06 -12.40 0.88
CA TRP A 37 -9.43 -11.61 1.93
C TRP A 37 -9.83 -10.14 1.82
N ARG A 38 -10.02 -9.52 2.99
CA ARG A 38 -10.17 -8.06 3.13
C ARG A 38 -8.79 -7.41 3.03
N SER A 39 -8.73 -6.26 2.38
CA SER A 39 -7.57 -5.39 2.33
C SER A 39 -7.26 -4.79 3.72
N PRO A 40 -6.00 -4.38 3.96
CA PRO A 40 -5.62 -3.74 5.21
C PRO A 40 -6.52 -2.56 5.59
N ILE A 41 -6.87 -1.70 4.62
CA ILE A 41 -7.72 -0.54 4.91
C ILE A 41 -9.15 -0.93 5.31
N GLU A 42 -9.71 -1.98 4.72
CA GLU A 42 -11.04 -2.47 5.09
C GLU A 42 -11.06 -2.98 6.53
N ILE A 43 -10.03 -3.70 6.95
CA ILE A 43 -9.88 -4.16 8.34
C ILE A 43 -9.67 -2.97 9.28
N PHE A 44 -8.82 -2.02 8.92
CA PHE A 44 -8.60 -0.83 9.72
C PHE A 44 -9.91 -0.06 9.95
N LEU A 45 -10.67 0.22 8.89
CA LEU A 45 -11.96 0.90 8.96
C LEU A 45 -13.02 0.11 9.73
N LEU A 46 -13.00 -1.22 9.67
CA LEU A 46 -13.89 -2.06 10.48
C LEU A 46 -13.58 -1.92 11.97
N ASN A 47 -12.30 -1.91 12.37
CA ASN A 47 -11.90 -1.77 13.76
C ASN A 47 -12.19 -0.39 14.35
N LEU A 48 -12.19 0.68 13.53
CA LEU A 48 -12.53 2.03 13.97
C LEU A 48 -14.02 2.24 14.30
N ARG A 49 -14.90 1.30 13.95
CA ARG A 49 -16.35 1.39 14.20
C ARG A 49 -16.77 0.80 15.55
N HIS A 50 -15.82 0.27 16.30
CA HIS A 50 -15.98 -0.27 17.65
C HIS A 50 -15.48 0.72 18.69
#